data_AF-A0A1Q6V2I8-F1
#
_entry.id   AF-A0A1Q6V2I8-F1
#
_cell.length_a   1.000
_cell.length_b   1.000
_cell.length_c   1.000
_cell.angle_alpha   90.00
_cell.angle_beta   90.00
_cell.angle_gamma   90.00
#
_symmetry.space_group_name_H-M   'P 1'
#
loop_
_entity.id
_entity.type
_entity.pdbx_description
1 polymer ?
#
loop_
_entity_poly.entity_id
_entity_poly.type
_entity_poly.pdbx_seq_one_letter_code
_entity_poly.pdbx_strand_id
1 'polypeptide(L)'
;MLLPQELMAEQLWLLWDKTYGVMPLNKIEDLLYRCNLKLKKGKNLEDVRMCVGRGFKSTFGNMELARHKIADEIDKVCVIARWDFAVGRYKEK
;
A
#
# COMPACT_ATOMS: atom_id res chain seq x y z
N MET A 1 8.92 -10.75 7.48
CA MET A 1 9.10 -9.28 7.37
C MET A 1 8.21 -8.86 6.23
N LEU A 2 7.34 -7.88 6.44
CA LEU A 2 6.44 -7.42 5.39
C LEU A 2 7.24 -6.58 4.38
N LEU A 3 7.01 -6.81 3.09
CA LEU A 3 7.49 -5.96 2.01
C LEU A 3 6.88 -4.56 2.15
N PRO A 4 7.55 -3.50 1.63
CA PRO A 4 7.00 -2.14 1.59
C PRO A 4 5.55 -2.05 1.09
N GLN A 5 5.21 -2.84 0.07
CA GLN A 5 3.86 -2.92 -0.50
C GLN A 5 2.85 -3.57 0.46
N GLU A 6 3.25 -4.59 1.21
CA GLU A 6 2.41 -5.25 2.21
C GLU A 6 2.17 -4.33 3.43
N LEU A 7 3.21 -3.59 3.86
CA LEU A 7 3.07 -2.55 4.88
C LEU A 7 2.10 -1.45 4.44
N MET A 8 2.24 -0.98 3.20
CA MET A 8 1.33 0.01 2.63
C MET A 8 -0.11 -0.51 2.54
N ALA A 9 -0.29 -1.79 2.16
CA ALA A 9 -1.60 -2.42 2.09
C ALA A 9 -2.29 -2.45 3.46
N GLU A 10 -1.56 -2.80 4.51
CA GLU A 10 -2.06 -2.79 5.88
C GLU A 10 -2.43 -1.37 6.34
N GLN A 11 -1.59 -0.37 6.08
CA GLN A 11 -1.86 1.01 6.46
C GLN A 11 -3.04 1.62 5.71
N LEU A 12 -3.19 1.33 4.41
CA LEU A 12 -4.33 1.79 3.62
C LEU A 12 -5.63 1.10 4.06
N TRP A 13 -5.58 -0.20 4.33
CA TRP A 13 -6.73 -0.93 4.88
C TRP A 13 -7.18 -0.34 6.22
N LEU A 14 -6.23 -0.09 7.14
CA LEU A 14 -6.52 0.55 8.43
C LEU A 14 -7.05 1.97 8.28
N LEU A 15 -6.52 2.75 7.34
CA LEU A 15 -7.02 4.09 7.04
C LEU A 15 -8.47 4.00 6.59
N TRP A 16 -8.77 3.15 5.61
CA TRP A 16 -10.12 2.94 5.08
C TRP A 16 -11.11 2.51 6.17
N ASP A 17 -10.70 1.57 7.04
CA ASP A 17 -11.54 1.06 8.13
C ASP A 17 -11.86 2.16 9.17
N LYS A 18 -10.83 2.88 9.63
CA LYS A 18 -10.97 3.93 10.66
C LYS A 18 -11.78 5.14 10.20
N THR A 19 -11.81 5.41 8.91
CA THR A 19 -12.45 6.59 8.33
C THR A 19 -13.75 6.24 7.59
N TYR A 20 -14.25 5.02 7.74
CA TYR A 20 -15.46 4.54 7.05
C TYR A 20 -15.40 4.75 5.54
N GLY A 21 -14.23 4.49 4.96
CA GLY A 21 -13.97 4.55 3.53
C GLY A 21 -13.42 5.88 3.00
N VAL A 22 -13.30 6.91 3.85
CA VAL A 22 -12.73 8.20 3.44
C VAL A 22 -11.20 8.12 3.40
N MET A 23 -10.60 8.23 2.23
CA MET A 23 -9.13 8.21 2.08
C MET A 23 -8.62 9.52 1.47
N PRO A 24 -8.25 10.51 2.31
CA PRO A 24 -7.68 11.78 1.85
C PRO A 24 -6.33 11.57 1.16
N LEU A 25 -6.11 12.25 0.02
CA LEU A 25 -4.89 12.07 -0.77
C LEU A 25 -3.61 12.45 -0.02
N ASN A 26 -3.66 13.47 0.84
CA ASN A 26 -2.52 13.85 1.69
C ASN A 26 -2.11 12.73 2.66
N LYS A 27 -3.08 11.97 3.19
CA LYS A 27 -2.78 10.80 4.03
C LYS A 27 -2.15 9.67 3.24
N ILE A 28 -2.59 9.46 2.00
CA ILE A 28 -1.98 8.47 1.10
C ILE A 28 -0.54 8.86 0.77
N GLU A 29 -0.28 10.14 0.49
CA GLU A 29 1.06 10.68 0.24
C GLU A 29 1.99 10.48 1.44
N ASP A 30 1.53 10.82 2.65
CA ASP A 30 2.26 10.56 3.90
C ASP A 30 2.62 9.08 4.07
N LEU A 31 1.68 8.18 3.73
CA LEU A 31 1.88 6.74 3.84
C LEU A 31 2.89 6.20 2.83
N LEU A 32 2.93 6.73 1.60
CA LEU A 32 3.95 6.36 0.61
C LEU A 32 5.35 6.63 1.16
N TYR A 33 5.58 7.82 1.72
CA TYR A 33 6.85 8.17 2.33
C TYR A 33 7.22 7.23 3.49
N ARG A 34 6.29 7.01 4.42
CA ARG A 34 6.52 6.13 5.59
C ARG A 34 6.80 4.68 5.21
N CYS A 35 6.18 4.20 4.15
CA CYS A 35 6.37 2.83 3.66
C CYS A 35 7.56 2.71 2.69
N ASN A 36 8.34 3.77 2.45
CA ASN A 36 9.44 3.78 1.48
C ASN A 36 8.98 3.42 0.05
N LEU A 37 7.84 3.95 -0.36
CA LEU A 37 7.27 3.78 -1.69
C LEU A 37 7.21 5.11 -2.44
N LYS A 38 7.24 5.01 -3.78
CA LYS A 38 6.95 6.12 -4.69
C LYS A 38 6.08 5.62 -5.84
N LEU A 39 5.38 6.54 -6.49
CA LEU A 39 4.54 6.23 -7.65
C LEU A 39 5.40 5.81 -8.85
N LYS A 40 4.91 4.82 -9.62
CA LYS A 40 5.45 4.50 -10.94
C LYS A 40 5.13 5.63 -11.93
N LYS A 41 5.90 5.72 -13.02
CA LYS A 41 5.72 6.76 -14.05
C LYS A 41 4.28 6.73 -14.59
N GLY A 42 3.63 7.89 -14.62
CA GLY A 42 2.26 8.04 -15.12
C GLY A 42 1.16 7.62 -14.13
N LYS A 43 1.51 7.25 -12.89
CA LYS A 43 0.56 6.98 -11.81
C LYS A 43 0.38 8.19 -10.89
N ASN A 44 -0.75 8.27 -10.22
CA ASN A 44 -1.09 9.33 -9.28
C ASN A 44 -1.65 8.76 -7.95
N LEU A 45 -1.92 9.62 -6.97
CA LEU A 45 -2.45 9.20 -5.66
C LEU A 45 -3.85 8.58 -5.75
N GLU A 46 -4.62 8.92 -6.79
CA GLU A 46 -5.93 8.30 -7.04
C GLU A 46 -5.80 6.83 -7.44
N ASP A 47 -4.79 6.47 -8.24
CA ASP A 47 -4.50 5.07 -8.54
C ASP A 47 -4.24 4.25 -7.26
N VAL A 48 -3.52 4.84 -6.29
CA VAL A 48 -3.25 4.20 -4.99
C VAL A 48 -4.53 4.04 -4.19
N ARG A 49 -5.38 5.08 -4.15
CA ARG A 49 -6.69 5.02 -3.50
C ARG A 49 -7.56 3.89 -4.08
N MET A 50 -7.54 3.72 -5.40
CA MET A 50 -8.27 2.66 -6.09
C MET A 50 -7.76 1.24 -5.75
N CYS A 51 -6.50 1.08 -5.34
CA CYS A 51 -5.94 -0.24 -5.00
C CYS A 51 -6.73 -0.91 -3.86
N VAL A 52 -7.21 -0.12 -2.90
CA VAL A 52 -8.02 -0.63 -1.78
C VAL A 52 -9.32 -1.25 -2.29
N GLY A 53 -10.08 -0.51 -3.10
CA GLY A 53 -11.33 -1.00 -3.68
C GLY A 53 -11.15 -2.21 -4.59
N ARG A 54 -10.07 -2.24 -5.39
CA ARG A 54 -9.72 -3.40 -6.22
C ARG A 54 -9.33 -4.62 -5.40
N GLY A 55 -8.57 -4.41 -4.31
CA GLY A 55 -8.16 -5.47 -3.41
C GLY A 55 -9.34 -6.12 -2.66
N PHE A 56 -10.40 -5.36 -2.40
CA PHE A 56 -11.65 -5.90 -1.83
C PHE A 56 -12.48 -6.75 -2.80
N LYS A 57 -12.17 -6.70 -4.10
CA LYS A 57 -12.94 -7.45 -5.10
C LYS A 57 -12.78 -8.96 -4.85
N SER A 58 -13.92 -9.59 -4.57
CA SER A 58 -14.01 -11.03 -4.29
C SER A 58 -13.18 -11.46 -3.07
N THR A 59 -13.12 -10.63 -2.03
CA THR A 59 -12.48 -10.98 -0.74
C THR A 59 -13.39 -10.77 0.46
N PHE A 60 -14.71 -10.76 0.23
CA PHE A 60 -15.70 -10.56 1.29
C PHE A 60 -15.52 -11.59 2.41
N GLY A 61 -15.46 -11.14 3.67
CA GLY A 61 -15.26 -11.99 4.84
C GLY A 61 -13.83 -12.51 5.05
N ASN A 62 -12.88 -12.27 4.12
CA ASN A 62 -11.49 -12.67 4.26
C ASN A 62 -10.55 -11.45 4.18
N MET A 63 -10.29 -10.85 5.34
CA MET A 63 -9.48 -9.63 5.45
C MET A 63 -7.99 -9.87 5.22
N GLU A 64 -7.49 -11.08 5.48
CA GLU A 64 -6.11 -11.46 5.15
C GLU A 64 -5.91 -11.45 3.63
N LEU A 65 -6.79 -12.14 2.90
CA LEU A 65 -6.79 -12.15 1.44
C LEU A 65 -6.98 -10.75 0.86
N ALA A 66 -7.85 -9.93 1.46
CA ALA A 66 -8.03 -8.54 1.07
C ALA A 66 -6.72 -7.76 1.13
N ARG A 67 -5.99 -7.83 2.26
CA ARG A 67 -4.70 -7.12 2.41
C ARG A 67 -3.65 -7.61 1.40
N HIS A 68 -3.57 -8.91 1.14
CA HIS A 68 -2.68 -9.44 0.10
C HIS A 68 -3.02 -8.89 -1.29
N LYS A 69 -4.29 -8.89 -1.68
CA LYS A 69 -4.69 -8.32 -2.98
C LYS A 69 -4.48 -6.82 -3.06
N ILE A 70 -4.65 -6.09 -1.96
CA ILE A 70 -4.32 -4.66 -1.92
C ILE A 70 -2.81 -4.48 -2.16
N ALA A 71 -1.96 -5.32 -1.57
CA ALA A 71 -0.52 -5.30 -1.80
C ALA A 71 -0.17 -5.57 -3.27
N ASP A 72 -0.81 -6.55 -3.90
CA ASP A 72 -0.64 -6.84 -5.34
C ASP A 72 -1.04 -5.65 -6.23
N GLU A 73 -2.12 -4.95 -5.89
CA GLU A 73 -2.55 -3.76 -6.61
C GLU A 73 -1.58 -2.58 -6.39
N ILE A 74 -1.07 -2.41 -5.17
CA ILE A 74 -0.04 -1.41 -4.85
C ILE A 74 1.22 -1.70 -5.67
N ASP A 75 1.64 -2.94 -5.82
CA ASP A 75 2.83 -3.28 -6.61
C ASP A 75 2.69 -2.85 -8.08
N LYS A 76 1.47 -2.83 -8.64
CA LYS A 76 1.22 -2.31 -10.00
C LYS A 76 1.36 -0.80 -10.11
N VAL A 77 1.19 -0.05 -9.01
CA VAL A 77 1.11 1.41 -8.99
C VAL A 77 2.36 2.06 -8.38
N CYS A 78 3.02 1.38 -7.44
CA CYS A 78 4.12 1.90 -6.65
C CYS A 78 5.39 1.06 -6.85
N VAL A 79 6.53 1.65 -6.54
CA VAL A 79 7.84 0.98 -6.49
C VAL A 79 8.57 1.45 -5.24
N ILE A 80 9.50 0.63 -4.74
CA ILE A 80 10.37 1.00 -3.62
C ILE A 80 11.14 2.28 -3.97
N ALA A 81 11.08 3.27 -3.09
CA ALA A 81 11.72 4.57 -3.29
C ALA A 81 13.23 4.50 -3.07
N ARG A 82 13.65 3.92 -1.93
CA ARG A 82 15.04 3.77 -1.51
C ARG A 82 15.41 2.31 -1.31
N TRP A 83 16.13 1.75 -2.29
CA TRP A 83 16.58 0.36 -2.25
C TRP A 83 17.69 0.11 -1.23
N ASP A 84 18.57 1.10 -0.99
CA ASP A 84 19.59 1.10 0.06
C ASP A 84 18.96 0.83 1.44
N PHE A 85 17.85 1.52 1.73
CA PHE A 85 17.12 1.36 2.98
C PHE A 85 16.35 0.02 3.06
N ALA A 86 15.75 -0.40 1.94
CA ALA A 86 15.00 -1.65 1.88
C ALA A 86 15.93 -2.87 2.06
N VAL A 87 17.09 -2.89 1.40
CA VAL A 87 18.08 -3.98 1.48
C VAL A 87 18.76 -4.01 2.84
N GLY A 88 19.03 -2.85 3.47
CA GLY A 88 19.57 -2.78 4.82
C GLY A 88 18.73 -3.55 5.84
N ARG A 89 17.41 -3.32 5.85
CA ARG A 89 16.48 -4.05 6.73
C ARG A 89 16.41 -5.55 6.46
N TYR A 90 16.72 -5.99 5.25
CA TYR A 90 16.83 -7.41 4.90
C TYR A 90 18.14 -8.04 5.40
N LYS A 91 19.24 -7.28 5.41
CA LYS A 91 20.59 -7.74 5.77
C LYS A 91 20.92 -7.65 7.26
N GLU A 92 20.18 -6.90 8.07
CA GLU A 92 20.33 -6.86 9.53
C GLU A 92 19.85 -8.17 10.23
N LYS A 93 19.94 -9.30 9.52
CA LYS A 93 19.62 -10.65 9.99
C LYS A 93 20.76 -11.60 9.66
#